data_AF-A0A946CRE9-F1
#
_entry.id   AF-A0A946CRE9-F1
#
_cell.length_a   1.000
_cell.length_b   1.000
_cell.length_c   1.000
_cell.angle_alpha   90.00
_cell.angle_beta   90.00
_cell.angle_gamma   90.00
#
_symmetry.space_group_name_H-M   'P 1'
#
loop_
_entity.id
_entity.type
_entity.pdbx_description
1 polymer ?
#
loop_
_entity_poly.entity_id
_entity_poly.type
_entity_poly.pdbx_seq_one_letter_code
_entity_poly.pdbx_strand_id
1 'polypeptide(L)'
;MAATRFLIPLGIFIGVAAFLFKGLSLDPKEVPSPLIGKAAPDFALPLLSNSETRFANSDMVGKVWLLNVFASWCGPCLDEHPIIVNFA
;
A
#
# COMPACT_ATOMS: atom_id res chain seq x y z
N MET A 1 18.99 14.53 -48.42
CA MET A 1 18.70 15.31 -47.20
C MET A 1 17.21 15.31 -46.79
N ALA A 2 16.40 14.33 -47.23
CA ALA A 2 14.97 14.21 -46.88
C ALA A 2 14.69 13.08 -45.87
N ALA A 3 15.38 11.94 -45.97
CA ALA A 3 15.14 10.76 -45.13
C ALA A 3 15.39 11.01 -43.63
N THR A 4 16.44 11.76 -43.27
CA THR A 4 16.79 12.06 -41.86
C THR A 4 15.70 12.86 -41.13
N ARG A 5 14.90 13.66 -41.84
CA ARG A 5 13.80 14.45 -41.25
C ARG A 5 12.62 13.59 -40.79
N PHE A 6 12.43 12.41 -41.39
CA PHE A 6 11.35 11.48 -41.04
C PHE A 6 11.80 10.40 -40.04
N LEU A 7 13.10 10.10 -39.96
CA LEU A 7 13.66 9.13 -39.02
C LEU A 7 13.68 9.65 -37.58
N ILE A 8 13.85 10.96 -37.37
CA ILE A 8 13.87 11.55 -36.02
C ILE A 8 12.49 11.43 -35.33
N PRO A 9 11.35 11.85 -35.95
CA PRO A 9 10.03 11.65 -35.35
C PRO A 9 9.69 10.17 -35.10
N LEU A 10 10.10 9.28 -36.02
CA LEU A 10 9.87 7.84 -35.88
C LEU A 10 10.63 7.25 -34.69
N GLY A 11 11.90 7.64 -34.50
CA GLY A 11 12.69 7.19 -33.35
C GLY A 11 12.08 7.65 -32.02
N ILE A 12 11.60 8.90 -31.95
CA ILE A 12 10.89 9.43 -30.76
C ILE A 12 9.62 8.63 -30.50
N PHE A 13 8.82 8.37 -31.54
CA PHE A 13 7.59 7.58 -31.40
C PHE A 13 7.86 6.18 -30.87
N ILE A 14 8.86 5.48 -31.41
CA ILE A 14 9.26 4.14 -30.95
C ILE A 14 9.73 4.19 -29.49
N GLY A 15 10.52 5.19 -29.12
CA GLY A 15 10.98 5.36 -27.73
C GLY A 15 9.81 5.54 -26.75
N VAL A 16 8.85 6.40 -27.10
CA VAL A 16 7.64 6.62 -26.28
C VAL A 16 6.77 5.36 -26.24
N ALA A 17 6.55 4.70 -27.37
CA ALA A 17 5.77 3.47 -27.44
C ALA A 17 6.37 2.36 -26.58
N ALA A 18 7.70 2.17 -26.61
CA ALA A 18 8.39 1.19 -25.78
C ALA A 18 8.28 1.52 -24.28
N PHE A 19 8.40 2.79 -23.91
CA PHE A 19 8.24 3.23 -22.53
C PHE A 19 6.81 2.96 -22.00
N LEU A 20 5.79 3.33 -22.78
CA LEU A 20 4.39 3.09 -22.43
C LEU A 20 4.05 1.59 -22.38
N PHE A 21 4.58 0.81 -23.31
CA PHE A 21 4.40 -0.65 -23.32
C PHE A 21 4.94 -1.30 -22.05
N LYS A 22 6.07 -0.81 -21.52
CA LYS A 22 6.60 -1.30 -20.24
C LYS A 22 5.72 -0.92 -19.06
N GLY A 23 5.12 0.27 -19.07
CA GLY A 23 4.17 0.71 -18.04
C GLY A 23 2.91 -0.17 -17.94
N LEU A 24 2.44 -0.72 -19.07
CA LEU A 24 1.29 -1.63 -19.13
C LEU A 24 1.54 -2.99 -18.45
N SER A 25 2.80 -3.34 -18.18
CA SER A 25 3.17 -4.62 -17.54
C SER A 25 3.32 -4.53 -16.02
N LEU A 26 3.16 -3.35 -15.43
CA LEU A 26 3.25 -3.14 -13.98
C LEU A 26 1.90 -3.45 -13.32
N ASP A 27 1.90 -4.18 -12.20
CA ASP A 27 0.68 -4.40 -11.41
C ASP A 27 0.43 -3.18 -10.51
N PRO A 28 -0.62 -2.37 -10.75
CA PRO A 28 -0.93 -1.22 -9.91
C PRO A 28 -1.45 -1.60 -8.51
N LYS A 29 -1.72 -2.89 -8.24
CA LYS A 29 -2.22 -3.38 -6.96
C LYS A 29 -1.12 -3.90 -6.05
N GLU A 30 0.10 -4.07 -6.55
CA GLU A 30 1.21 -4.56 -5.74
C GLU A 30 1.74 -3.44 -4.84
N VAL A 31 1.51 -3.58 -3.54
CA VAL A 31 2.05 -2.68 -2.51
C VAL A 31 3.09 -3.47 -1.71
N PRO A 32 4.38 -3.45 -2.12
CA PRO A 32 5.42 -4.18 -1.41
C PRO A 32 5.63 -3.57 -0.02
N SER A 33 5.44 -4.38 1.03
CA SER A 33 5.64 -3.92 2.41
C SER A 33 7.13 -3.88 2.75
N PRO A 34 7.69 -2.71 3.14
CA PRO A 34 9.08 -2.62 3.56
C PRO A 34 9.32 -3.17 4.98
N LEU A 35 8.25 -3.58 5.69
CA LEU A 35 8.29 -3.93 7.12
C LEU A 35 8.30 -5.45 7.38
N ILE A 36 8.32 -6.28 6.34
CA ILE A 36 8.37 -7.74 6.51
C ILE A 36 9.68 -8.15 7.20
N GLY A 37 9.56 -8.95 8.27
CA GLY A 37 10.69 -9.42 9.09
C GLY A 37 11.30 -8.35 10.00
N LYS A 38 10.71 -7.15 10.07
CA LYS A 38 11.09 -6.11 11.04
C LYS A 38 10.22 -6.21 12.30
N ALA A 39 10.77 -5.78 13.44
CA ALA A 39 9.98 -5.65 14.65
C ALA A 39 8.87 -4.61 14.45
N ALA A 40 7.68 -4.87 15.00
CA ALA A 40 6.60 -3.89 15.04
C ALA A 40 7.07 -2.63 15.80
N PRO A 41 6.75 -1.42 15.33
CA PRO A 41 7.09 -0.19 16.04
C PRO A 41 6.55 -0.19 17.47
N ASP A 42 7.32 0.41 18.38
CA ASP A 42 6.91 0.58 19.77
C ASP A 42 5.81 1.66 19.86
N PHE A 43 4.72 1.34 20.54
CA PHE A 43 3.63 2.29 20.78
C PHE A 43 2.96 2.02 22.12
N ALA A 44 2.48 3.09 22.75
CA ALA A 44 1.60 3.04 23.91
C ALA A 44 0.56 4.16 23.78
N LEU A 45 -0.67 3.80 23.38
CA LEU A 45 -1.72 4.75 23.03
C LEU A 45 -2.94 4.59 23.96
N PRO A 46 -3.68 5.68 24.26
CA PRO A 46 -4.92 5.58 25.01
C PRO A 46 -5.97 4.80 24.21
N LEU A 47 -6.82 4.04 24.90
CA LEU A 47 -7.97 3.40 24.28
C LEU A 47 -9.02 4.44 23.90
N LEU A 48 -9.68 4.21 22.76
CA LEU A 48 -10.75 5.09 22.30
C LEU A 48 -11.96 5.09 23.26
N SER A 49 -12.24 3.96 23.92
CA SER A 49 -13.34 3.82 24.86
C SER A 49 -13.04 4.40 26.26
N ASN A 50 -11.76 4.46 26.65
CA ASN A 50 -11.32 5.00 27.93
C ASN A 50 -9.88 5.54 27.82
N SER A 51 -9.74 6.86 27.93
CA SER A 51 -8.45 7.55 27.79
C SER A 51 -7.46 7.32 28.93
N GLU A 52 -7.92 6.84 30.10
CA GLU A 52 -7.03 6.51 31.21
C GLU A 52 -6.31 5.17 31.00
N THR A 53 -6.91 4.27 30.22
CA THR A 53 -6.32 2.98 29.89
C THR A 53 -5.44 3.11 28.65
N ARG A 54 -4.21 2.61 28.73
CA ARG A 54 -3.30 2.54 27.59
C ARG A 54 -3.19 1.12 27.06
N PHE A 55 -3.01 1.01 25.75
CA PHE A 55 -2.69 -0.22 25.05
C PHE A 55 -1.32 -0.08 24.38
N ALA A 56 -0.45 -1.06 24.60
CA ALA A 56 0.88 -1.09 24.03
C ALA A 56 1.12 -2.33 23.17
N ASN A 57 2.00 -2.23 22.18
CA ASN A 57 2.38 -3.39 21.36
C ASN A 57 3.02 -4.52 22.20
N SER A 58 3.65 -4.18 23.34
CA SER A 58 4.19 -5.14 24.31
C SER A 58 3.14 -6.11 24.86
N ASP A 59 1.87 -5.67 24.92
CA ASP A 59 0.76 -6.48 25.45
C ASP A 59 0.38 -7.66 24.51
N MET A 60 0.85 -7.61 23.27
CA MET A 60 0.58 -8.60 22.23
C MET A 60 1.76 -9.57 21.99
N VAL A 61 2.86 -9.42 22.73
CA VAL A 61 4.02 -10.31 22.58
C VAL A 61 3.63 -11.76 22.91
N GLY A 62 4.09 -12.70 22.07
CA GLY A 62 3.77 -14.12 22.19
C GLY A 62 2.44 -14.54 21.57
N LYS A 63 1.65 -13.60 21.03
CA LYS A 63 0.41 -13.87 20.30
C LYS A 63 0.60 -13.56 18.82
N VAL A 64 -0.09 -14.31 17.97
CA VAL A 64 -0.28 -13.91 16.56
C VAL A 64 -1.47 -12.96 16.53
N TRP A 65 -1.30 -11.79 15.91
CA TRP A 65 -2.32 -10.76 15.89
C TRP A 65 -2.28 -9.96 14.59
N LEU A 66 -3.43 -9.39 14.23
CA LEU A 66 -3.60 -8.50 13.09
C LEU A 66 -3.87 -7.09 13.61
N LEU A 67 -3.06 -6.13 13.17
CA LEU A 67 -3.29 -4.71 13.42
C LEU A 67 -4.04 -4.10 12.23
N ASN A 68 -5.32 -3.75 12.42
CA ASN A 68 -6.10 -3.02 11.42
C ASN A 68 -6.11 -1.53 11.77
N VAL A 69 -5.74 -0.68 10.80
CA VAL A 69 -5.74 0.78 10.92
C VAL A 69 -6.88 1.32 10.06
N PHE A 70 -7.83 2.00 10.70
CA PHE A 70 -9.04 2.48 10.02
C PHE A 70 -9.42 3.89 10.47
N ALA A 71 -10.36 4.50 9.76
CA ALA A 71 -11.00 5.75 10.15
C ALA A 71 -12.47 5.75 9.73
N SER A 72 -13.32 6.50 10.43
CA SER A 72 -14.76 6.59 10.15
C SER A 72 -15.10 7.16 8.78
N TRP A 73 -14.18 7.94 8.20
CA TRP A 73 -14.30 8.57 6.88
C TRP A 73 -13.53 7.81 5.79
N CYS A 74 -12.92 6.68 6.10
CA CYS A 74 -12.18 5.87 5.14
C CYS A 74 -13.12 4.99 4.33
N GLY A 75 -13.39 5.38 3.08
CA GLY A 75 -14.22 4.61 2.14
C GLY A 75 -13.78 3.15 2.00
N PRO A 76 -12.51 2.87 1.64
CA PRO A 76 -12.01 1.49 1.52
C PRO A 76 -12.13 0.67 2.80
N CYS A 77 -12.02 1.31 3.97
CA CYS A 77 -12.15 0.62 5.26
C CYS A 77 -13.59 0.15 5.51
N LEU A 78 -14.60 0.87 4.99
CA LEU A 78 -16.00 0.43 5.06
C LEU A 78 -16.23 -0.82 4.20
N ASP A 79 -15.62 -0.86 3.02
CA ASP A 79 -15.68 -2.04 2.14
C ASP A 79 -14.94 -3.24 2.76
N GLU A 80 -13.84 -3.00 3.48
CA GLU A 80 -13.05 -4.04 4.16
C GLU A 80 -13.72 -4.56 5.45
N HIS A 81 -14.50 -3.72 6.14
CA HIS A 81 -15.03 -4.02 7.47
C HIS A 81 -15.79 -5.35 7.58
N PRO A 82 -16.71 -5.73 6.67
CA PRO A 82 -17.41 -7.01 6.74
C PRO A 82 -16.46 -8.21 6.64
N ILE A 83 -15.36 -8.07 5.88
CA ILE A 83 -14.38 -9.14 5.70
C ILE A 83 -13.62 -9.37 7.01
N ILE A 84 -13.18 -8.29 7.66
CA ILE A 84 -12.44 -8.34 8.92
C ILE A 84 -13.32 -8.89 10.04
N VAL A 85 -14.58 -8.46 10.13
CA VAL A 85 -15.53 -8.95 11.14
C VAL A 85 -15.85 -10.44 10.97
N ASN A 86 -15.88 -10.95 9.74
CA ASN A 86 -16.08 -12.38 9.48
C ASN A 86 -14.83 -13.23 9.75
N PHE A 87 -13.63 -12.63 9.76
CA PHE A 87 -12.37 -13.31 10.05
C PHE A 87 -12.05 -13.37 11.55
N ALA A 88 -12.49 -12.37 12.32
CA ALA A 88 -12.28 -12.23 13.76
C ALA A 88 -13.27 -13.05 14.59
#